data_AF-A0A839E421-F1
#
_entry.id   AF-A0A839E421-F1
#
_cell.length_a   1.000
_cell.length_b   1.000
_cell.length_c   1.000
_cell.angle_alpha   90.00
_cell.angle_beta   90.00
_cell.angle_gamma   90.00
#
_symmetry.space_group_name_H-M   'P 1'
#
loop_
_entity.id
_entity.type
_entity.pdbx_description
1 polymer ?
#
loop_
_entity_poly.entity_id
_entity_poly.type
_entity_poly.pdbx_seq_one_letter_code
_entity_poly.pdbx_strand_id
1 'polypeptide(L)'
;MARAVRKREEPDVTSAQSRKQAKKATRAERKGERGRITPGNAKKVLGVAKVVSPVVAPYAMRAAASARQSYDRMRARRLGVAPEELGRFTGRGAALHARIAGDATALGDLRSRAAGATGGNGVSTEQFAATAEKRLTELTSAVRAAERMPVGRRRAAHRAVTGELDRIEADLLHRLGV
;
A
#
# COMPACT_ATOMS: atom_id res chain seq x y z
N MET A 1 54.35 -78.60 -12.84
CA MET A 1 53.01 -78.01 -12.99
C MET A 1 52.68 -77.20 -11.73
N ALA A 2 52.51 -75.88 -11.82
CA ALA A 2 51.77 -75.07 -10.84
C ALA A 2 51.53 -73.66 -11.42
N ARG A 3 50.30 -73.39 -11.90
CA ARG A 3 49.86 -72.04 -12.33
C ARG A 3 49.04 -71.42 -11.20
N ALA A 4 49.42 -70.23 -10.77
CA ALA A 4 48.71 -69.43 -9.77
C ALA A 4 47.35 -68.96 -10.31
N VAL A 5 46.28 -69.25 -9.58
CA VAL A 5 44.93 -68.75 -9.84
C VAL A 5 44.74 -67.44 -9.05
N ARG A 6 44.81 -66.30 -9.75
CA ARG A 6 44.36 -65.00 -9.21
C ARG A 6 42.86 -64.85 -9.45
N LYS A 7 42.08 -64.92 -8.36
CA LYS A 7 40.65 -64.59 -8.32
C LYS A 7 40.49 -63.08 -8.56
N ARG A 8 39.84 -62.70 -9.66
CA ARG A 8 39.47 -61.31 -9.96
C ARG A 8 38.12 -61.04 -9.30
N GLU A 9 38.08 -60.13 -8.32
CA GLU A 9 36.84 -59.53 -7.82
C GLU A 9 36.41 -58.41 -8.79
N GLU A 10 35.17 -58.47 -9.28
CA GLU A 10 34.57 -57.41 -10.09
C GLU A 10 34.11 -56.25 -9.20
N PRO A 11 34.31 -54.98 -9.60
CA PRO A 11 33.96 -53.84 -8.78
C PRO A 11 32.46 -53.53 -8.85
N ASP A 12 31.83 -53.39 -7.68
CA ASP A 12 30.44 -52.98 -7.47
C ASP A 12 30.18 -51.54 -7.95
N VAL A 13 29.84 -51.40 -9.24
CA VAL A 13 29.60 -50.13 -9.95
C VAL A 13 28.33 -49.42 -9.44
N THR A 14 27.40 -50.19 -8.90
CA THR A 14 26.08 -49.73 -8.43
C THR A 14 26.20 -48.92 -7.14
N SER A 15 27.09 -49.34 -6.22
CA SER A 15 27.36 -48.57 -4.99
C SER A 15 28.20 -47.31 -5.25
N ALA A 16 29.02 -47.29 -6.29
CA ALA A 16 29.80 -46.10 -6.67
C ALA A 16 28.91 -45.01 -7.30
N GLN A 17 27.93 -45.39 -8.13
CA GLN A 17 26.99 -44.45 -8.75
C GLN A 17 26.01 -43.85 -7.72
N SER A 18 25.47 -44.66 -6.83
CA SER A 18 24.59 -44.21 -5.74
C SER A 18 25.32 -43.30 -4.75
N ARG A 19 26.59 -43.59 -4.39
CA ARG A 19 27.44 -42.68 -3.60
C ARG A 19 27.73 -41.36 -4.31
N LYS A 20 27.91 -41.37 -5.64
CA LYS A 20 28.09 -40.14 -6.44
C LYS A 20 26.82 -39.29 -6.46
N GLN A 21 25.65 -39.92 -6.57
CA GLN A 21 24.36 -39.22 -6.52
C GLN A 21 24.09 -38.65 -5.12
N ALA A 22 24.35 -39.42 -4.07
CA ALA A 22 24.24 -38.96 -2.68
C ALA A 22 25.22 -37.80 -2.37
N LYS A 23 26.46 -37.86 -2.86
CA LYS A 23 27.43 -36.74 -2.76
C LYS A 23 27.00 -35.50 -3.54
N LYS A 24 26.34 -35.66 -4.69
CA LYS A 24 25.81 -34.53 -5.47
C LYS A 24 24.60 -33.90 -4.78
N ALA A 25 23.68 -34.72 -4.25
CA ALA A 25 22.51 -34.26 -3.51
C ALA A 25 22.91 -33.48 -2.25
N THR A 26 23.82 -34.01 -1.45
CA THR A 26 24.34 -33.34 -0.24
C THR A 26 25.15 -32.09 -0.56
N ARG A 27 25.86 -32.03 -1.69
CA ARG A 27 26.59 -30.82 -2.12
C ARG A 27 25.66 -29.72 -2.63
N ALA A 28 24.56 -30.08 -3.29
CA ALA A 28 23.51 -29.15 -3.71
C ALA A 28 22.73 -28.58 -2.52
N GLU A 29 22.52 -29.39 -1.47
CA GLU A 29 21.94 -28.95 -0.19
C GLU A 29 22.88 -28.00 0.57
N ARG A 30 24.16 -28.38 0.72
CA ARG A 30 25.16 -27.57 1.46
C ARG A 30 25.48 -26.21 0.84
N LYS A 31 25.26 -26.04 -0.46
CA LYS A 31 25.49 -24.75 -1.14
C LYS A 31 24.29 -23.81 -1.11
N GLY A 32 23.16 -24.21 -0.52
CA GLY A 32 21.92 -23.42 -0.61
C GLY A 32 21.47 -23.18 -2.05
N GLU A 33 21.87 -24.06 -2.99
CA GLU A 33 21.55 -23.95 -4.41
C GLU A 33 20.07 -24.29 -4.70
N ARG A 34 19.37 -24.90 -3.74
CA ARG A 34 17.91 -25.05 -3.78
C ARG A 34 17.25 -23.69 -3.54
N GLY A 35 17.11 -22.91 -4.61
CA GLY A 35 16.38 -21.63 -4.63
C GLY A 35 17.13 -20.47 -5.25
N ARG A 36 18.47 -20.52 -5.39
CA ARG A 36 19.25 -19.46 -6.05
C ARG A 36 19.35 -19.70 -7.56
N ILE A 37 18.94 -18.71 -8.33
CA ILE A 37 19.17 -18.67 -9.78
C ILE A 37 20.65 -18.36 -10.01
N THR A 38 21.36 -19.25 -10.71
CA THR A 38 22.76 -19.13 -11.11
C THR A 38 22.86 -19.23 -12.63
N PRO A 39 23.91 -18.69 -13.27
CA PRO A 39 24.06 -18.75 -14.72
C PRO A 39 23.98 -20.19 -15.28
N GLY A 40 24.51 -21.17 -14.52
CA GLY A 40 24.50 -22.58 -14.91
C GLY A 40 23.14 -23.30 -14.78
N ASN A 41 22.19 -22.77 -14.00
CA ASN A 41 20.85 -23.37 -13.84
C ASN A 41 19.73 -22.56 -14.52
N ALA A 42 20.02 -21.35 -15.01
CA ALA A 42 19.04 -20.43 -15.58
C ALA A 42 18.18 -21.06 -16.69
N LYS A 43 18.78 -21.83 -17.63
CA LYS A 43 18.05 -22.52 -18.70
C LYS A 43 17.02 -23.54 -18.16
N LYS A 44 17.36 -24.24 -17.08
CA LYS A 44 16.46 -25.21 -16.43
C LYS A 44 15.32 -24.52 -15.70
N VAL A 45 15.62 -23.42 -15.02
CA VAL A 45 14.61 -22.59 -14.34
C VAL A 45 13.62 -22.00 -15.35
N LEU A 46 14.09 -21.48 -16.49
CA LEU A 46 13.23 -20.96 -17.54
C LEU A 46 12.30 -22.03 -18.13
N GLY A 47 12.82 -23.24 -18.35
CA GLY A 47 12.02 -24.37 -18.85
C GLY A 47 10.91 -24.76 -17.90
N VAL A 48 11.20 -24.88 -16.59
CA VAL A 48 10.20 -25.19 -15.56
C VAL A 48 9.20 -24.05 -15.41
N ALA A 49 9.67 -22.79 -15.39
CA ALA A 49 8.81 -21.62 -15.29
C ALA A 49 7.79 -21.59 -16.44
N LYS A 50 8.21 -21.84 -17.69
CA LYS A 50 7.28 -21.85 -18.84
C LYS A 50 6.12 -22.84 -18.69
N VAL A 51 6.35 -23.99 -18.06
CA VAL A 51 5.32 -25.02 -17.85
C VAL A 51 4.42 -24.67 -16.66
N VAL A 52 4.99 -24.14 -15.58
CA VAL A 52 4.26 -23.85 -14.33
C VAL A 52 3.53 -22.50 -14.38
N SER A 53 4.02 -21.56 -15.19
CA SER A 53 3.49 -20.20 -15.31
C SER A 53 1.98 -20.13 -15.57
N PRO A 54 1.35 -20.88 -16.50
CA PRO A 54 -0.09 -20.77 -16.75
C PRO A 54 -0.95 -21.12 -15.52
N VAL A 55 -0.48 -22.02 -14.67
CA VAL A 55 -1.20 -22.46 -13.47
C VAL A 55 -0.99 -21.49 -12.32
N VAL A 56 0.23 -20.98 -12.14
CA VAL A 56 0.57 -20.06 -11.03
C VAL A 56 0.14 -18.63 -11.32
N ALA A 57 0.17 -18.20 -12.58
CA ALA A 57 -0.19 -16.85 -13.02
C ALA A 57 -1.52 -16.33 -12.43
N PRO A 58 -2.66 -17.05 -12.51
CA PRO A 58 -3.93 -16.55 -11.96
C PRO A 58 -3.88 -16.34 -10.45
N TYR A 59 -3.18 -17.20 -9.69
CA TYR A 59 -3.05 -17.05 -8.25
C TYR A 59 -2.10 -15.92 -7.88
N ALA A 60 -0.98 -15.79 -8.60
CA ALA A 60 -0.07 -14.66 -8.44
C ALA A 60 -0.78 -13.34 -8.70
N MET A 61 -1.63 -13.27 -9.74
CA MET A 61 -2.47 -12.11 -10.02
C MET A 61 -3.46 -11.81 -8.89
N ARG A 62 -4.15 -12.83 -8.36
CA ARG A 62 -5.06 -12.67 -7.22
C ARG A 62 -4.34 -12.20 -5.95
N ALA A 63 -3.15 -12.77 -5.68
CA ALA A 63 -2.33 -12.37 -4.54
C ALA A 63 -1.81 -10.93 -4.68
N ALA A 64 -1.40 -10.53 -5.90
CA ALA A 64 -1.01 -9.16 -6.18
C ALA A 64 -2.19 -8.19 -6.00
N ALA A 65 -3.38 -8.57 -6.50
CA ALA A 65 -4.59 -7.76 -6.35
C ALA A 65 -5.01 -7.62 -4.88
N SER A 66 -4.97 -8.68 -4.08
CA SER A 66 -5.32 -8.64 -2.66
C SER A 66 -4.32 -7.84 -1.83
N ALA A 67 -3.03 -7.95 -2.14
CA ALA A 67 -1.99 -7.12 -1.54
C ALA A 67 -2.22 -5.64 -1.86
N ARG A 68 -2.54 -5.33 -3.13
CA ARG A 68 -2.83 -3.95 -3.55
C ARG A 68 -4.07 -3.39 -2.85
N GLN A 69 -5.15 -4.15 -2.80
CA GLN A 69 -6.38 -3.73 -2.11
C GLN A 69 -6.15 -3.52 -0.62
N SER A 70 -5.30 -4.31 0.01
CA SER A 70 -4.93 -4.12 1.42
C SER A 70 -4.11 -2.86 1.63
N TYR A 71 -3.18 -2.56 0.72
CA TYR A 71 -2.43 -1.32 0.71
C TYR A 71 -3.32 -0.08 0.52
N ASP A 72 -4.23 -0.13 -0.46
CA ASP A 72 -5.15 0.96 -0.74
C ASP A 72 -6.12 1.19 0.43
N ARG A 73 -6.64 0.13 1.08
CA ARG A 73 -7.43 0.25 2.32
C ARG A 73 -6.66 0.90 3.46
N MET A 74 -5.39 0.51 3.65
CA MET A 74 -4.54 1.13 4.68
C MET A 74 -4.35 2.62 4.38
N ARG A 75 -4.10 2.99 3.12
CA ARG A 75 -3.91 4.39 2.72
C ARG A 75 -5.20 5.21 2.84
N ALA A 76 -6.34 4.63 2.48
CA ALA A 76 -7.67 5.24 2.62
C ALA A 76 -8.00 5.51 4.10
N ARG A 77 -7.74 4.53 4.99
CA ARG A 77 -7.90 4.69 6.45
C ARG A 77 -7.05 5.84 7.01
N ARG A 78 -5.82 6.03 6.52
CA ARG A 78 -4.97 7.16 6.93
C ARG A 78 -5.52 8.52 6.52
N LEU A 79 -6.33 8.55 5.47
CA LEU A 79 -6.95 9.76 4.93
C LEU A 79 -8.41 9.95 5.40
N GLY A 80 -8.98 8.96 6.09
CA GLY A 80 -10.38 9.00 6.53
C GLY A 80 -11.40 8.89 5.39
N VAL A 81 -11.01 8.40 4.21
CA VAL A 81 -11.88 8.31 3.02
C VAL A 81 -12.13 6.86 2.61
N ALA A 82 -13.17 6.64 1.81
CA ALA A 82 -13.44 5.34 1.21
C ALA A 82 -12.31 4.95 0.23
N PRO A 83 -11.90 3.67 0.14
CA PRO A 83 -10.87 3.22 -0.81
C PRO A 83 -11.12 3.61 -2.26
N GLU A 84 -12.38 3.70 -2.65
CA GLU A 84 -12.83 4.08 -3.99
C GLU A 84 -12.57 5.56 -4.29
N GLU A 85 -12.56 6.41 -3.26
CA GLU A 85 -12.28 7.85 -3.36
C GLU A 85 -10.79 8.17 -3.27
N LEU A 86 -9.94 7.19 -2.93
CA LEU A 86 -8.50 7.37 -2.77
C LEU A 86 -7.83 7.96 -4.02
N GLY A 87 -8.35 7.65 -5.20
CA GLY A 87 -7.86 8.19 -6.48
C GLY A 87 -8.08 9.70 -6.62
N ARG A 88 -9.06 10.27 -5.91
CA ARG A 88 -9.38 11.71 -5.91
C ARG A 88 -8.35 12.52 -5.11
N PHE A 89 -7.73 11.90 -4.11
CA PHE A 89 -6.81 12.56 -3.18
C PHE A 89 -5.38 12.05 -3.38
N THR A 90 -4.60 12.83 -4.14
CA THR A 90 -3.21 12.51 -4.49
C THR A 90 -2.27 13.66 -4.13
N GLY A 91 -0.96 13.41 -4.17
CA GLY A 91 0.04 14.41 -3.88
C GLY A 91 0.36 14.57 -2.40
N ARG A 92 1.02 15.69 -2.07
CA ARG A 92 1.58 15.98 -0.74
C ARG A 92 0.51 16.56 0.18
N GLY A 93 -0.49 17.23 -0.37
CA GLY A 93 -1.66 17.75 0.32
C GLY A 93 -2.86 16.80 0.38
N ALA A 94 -2.72 15.54 -0.04
CA ALA A 94 -3.84 14.59 -0.17
C ALA A 94 -4.68 14.46 1.12
N ALA A 95 -4.04 14.39 2.29
CA ALA A 95 -4.72 14.32 3.58
C ALA A 95 -5.55 15.57 3.87
N LEU A 96 -5.05 16.76 3.54
CA LEU A 96 -5.78 18.00 3.74
C LEU A 96 -6.93 18.11 2.74
N HIS A 97 -6.75 17.71 1.48
CA HIS A 97 -7.84 17.68 0.52
C HIS A 97 -8.95 16.70 0.91
N ALA A 98 -8.58 15.53 1.44
CA ALA A 98 -9.53 14.56 1.97
C ALA A 98 -10.32 15.13 3.16
N ARG A 99 -9.63 15.75 4.12
CA ARG A 99 -10.27 16.40 5.28
C ARG A 99 -11.21 17.52 4.86
N ILE A 100 -10.77 18.42 3.97
CA ILE A 100 -11.62 19.50 3.43
C ILE A 100 -12.89 18.94 2.77
N ALA A 101 -12.77 17.84 2.02
CA ALA A 101 -13.93 17.20 1.40
C ALA A 101 -14.87 16.60 2.46
N GLY A 102 -14.33 15.97 3.50
CA GLY A 102 -15.10 15.48 4.64
C GLY A 102 -15.85 16.60 5.37
N ASP A 103 -15.17 17.72 5.65
CA ASP A 103 -15.77 18.90 6.29
C ASP A 103 -16.88 19.50 5.40
N ALA A 104 -16.69 19.53 4.08
CA ALA A 104 -17.71 19.99 3.14
C ALA A 104 -18.96 19.10 3.15
N THR A 105 -18.79 17.77 3.23
CA THR A 105 -19.91 16.83 3.40
C THR A 105 -20.60 17.05 4.74
N ALA A 106 -19.84 17.18 5.83
CA ALA A 106 -20.38 17.40 7.16
C ALA A 106 -21.15 18.74 7.27
N LEU A 107 -20.73 19.78 6.54
CA LEU A 107 -21.49 21.04 6.43
C LEU A 107 -22.83 20.84 5.71
N GLY A 108 -22.89 19.98 4.69
CA GLY A 108 -24.13 19.58 4.05
C GLY A 108 -25.08 18.88 5.03
N ASP A 109 -24.54 17.95 5.81
CA ASP A 109 -25.29 17.25 6.85
C ASP A 109 -25.80 18.22 7.93
N LEU A 110 -24.95 19.15 8.38
CA LEU A 110 -25.34 20.19 9.35
C LEU A 110 -26.49 21.05 8.81
N ARG A 111 -26.43 21.49 7.55
CA ARG A 111 -27.52 22.25 6.90
C ARG A 111 -28.83 21.48 6.87
N SER A 112 -28.78 20.15 6.66
CA SER A 112 -29.99 19.31 6.63
C SER A 112 -30.58 19.05 8.03
N ARG A 113 -29.73 18.90 9.05
CA ARG A 113 -30.15 18.51 10.42
C ARG A 113 -30.50 19.70 11.31
N ALA A 114 -29.87 20.84 11.10
CA ALA A 114 -29.96 22.02 11.96
C ALA A 114 -30.44 23.26 11.17
N ALA A 115 -31.26 23.05 10.15
CA ALA A 115 -31.85 24.13 9.36
C ALA A 115 -32.60 25.12 10.27
N GLY A 116 -32.27 26.39 10.19
CA GLY A 116 -32.83 27.46 11.01
C GLY A 116 -32.31 27.53 12.45
N ALA A 117 -31.40 26.64 12.87
CA ALA A 117 -30.79 26.70 14.18
C ALA A 117 -29.79 27.86 14.27
N THR A 118 -29.73 28.51 15.43
CA THR A 118 -28.75 29.57 15.71
C THR A 118 -27.72 29.04 16.70
N GLY A 119 -26.44 29.26 16.42
CA GLY A 119 -25.37 28.85 17.32
C GLY A 119 -25.32 29.74 18.57
N GLY A 120 -24.59 29.30 19.61
CA GLY A 120 -24.43 30.07 20.85
C GLY A 120 -23.80 31.46 20.69
N ASN A 121 -23.21 31.74 19.53
CA ASN A 121 -22.63 33.02 19.15
C ASN A 121 -23.59 33.94 18.36
N GLY A 122 -24.88 33.58 18.24
CA GLY A 122 -25.89 34.36 17.52
C GLY A 122 -25.82 34.26 15.99
N VAL A 123 -24.86 33.51 15.44
CA VAL A 123 -24.73 33.29 13.99
C VAL A 123 -25.61 32.11 13.57
N SER A 124 -26.46 32.31 12.55
CA SER A 124 -27.30 31.23 12.02
C SER A 124 -26.46 30.12 11.41
N THR A 125 -26.98 28.90 11.43
CA THR A 125 -26.29 27.73 10.86
C THR A 125 -26.05 27.91 9.36
N GLU A 126 -26.96 28.55 8.64
CA GLU A 126 -26.83 28.86 7.22
C GLU A 126 -25.70 29.85 6.95
N GLN A 127 -25.61 30.92 7.74
CA GLN A 127 -24.55 31.93 7.62
C GLN A 127 -23.17 31.34 7.93
N PHE A 128 -23.09 30.53 8.98
CA PHE A 128 -21.88 29.78 9.30
C PHE A 128 -21.51 28.86 8.15
N ALA A 129 -22.43 28.03 7.68
CA ALA A 129 -22.14 27.05 6.65
C ALA A 129 -21.72 27.71 5.32
N ALA A 130 -22.36 28.81 4.92
CA ALA A 130 -21.96 29.57 3.74
C ALA A 130 -20.54 30.15 3.86
N THR A 131 -20.21 30.68 5.04
CA THR A 131 -18.87 31.22 5.32
C THR A 131 -17.82 30.10 5.35
N ALA A 132 -18.12 29.00 6.03
CA ALA A 132 -17.24 27.83 6.11
C ALA A 132 -16.97 27.22 4.74
N GLU A 133 -18.00 27.08 3.89
CA GLU A 133 -17.86 26.56 2.53
C GLU A 133 -16.93 27.43 1.65
N LYS A 134 -17.07 28.77 1.76
CA LYS A 134 -16.15 29.70 1.10
C LYS A 134 -14.71 29.51 1.61
N ARG A 135 -14.54 29.38 2.92
CA ARG A 135 -13.21 29.13 3.53
C ARG A 135 -12.61 27.82 3.08
N LEU A 136 -13.36 26.73 3.02
CA LEU A 136 -12.89 25.43 2.52
C LEU A 136 -12.41 25.51 1.06
N THR A 137 -13.07 26.33 0.23
CA THR A 137 -12.66 26.60 -1.15
C THR A 137 -11.32 27.36 -1.21
N GLU A 138 -11.16 28.38 -0.37
CA GLU A 138 -9.90 29.13 -0.23
C GLU A 138 -8.76 28.23 0.26
N LEU A 139 -9.02 27.38 1.27
CA LEU A 139 -8.04 26.42 1.80
C LEU A 139 -7.64 25.37 0.76
N THR A 140 -8.59 24.88 -0.04
CA THR A 140 -8.29 23.98 -1.17
C THR A 140 -7.29 24.63 -2.14
N SER A 141 -7.51 25.90 -2.46
CA SER A 141 -6.61 26.67 -3.33
C SER A 141 -5.23 26.88 -2.68
N ALA A 142 -5.20 27.17 -1.36
CA ALA A 142 -3.97 27.32 -0.60
C ALA A 142 -3.14 26.02 -0.54
N VAL A 143 -3.78 24.86 -0.34
CA VAL A 143 -3.12 23.56 -0.36
C VAL A 143 -2.48 23.30 -1.72
N ARG A 144 -3.21 23.53 -2.82
CA ARG A 144 -2.68 23.39 -4.19
C ARG A 144 -1.53 24.36 -4.47
N ALA A 145 -1.59 25.59 -3.95
CA ALA A 145 -0.50 26.55 -4.05
C ALA A 145 0.75 26.08 -3.27
N ALA A 146 0.56 25.53 -2.07
CA ALA A 146 1.64 25.04 -1.22
C ALA A 146 2.43 23.89 -1.85
N GLU A 147 1.81 23.07 -2.70
CA GLU A 147 2.51 21.95 -3.38
C GLU A 147 3.64 22.40 -4.32
N ARG A 148 3.55 23.64 -4.83
CA ARG A 148 4.59 24.26 -5.68
C ARG A 148 5.70 24.93 -4.87
N MET A 149 5.61 24.92 -3.54
CA MET A 149 6.60 25.56 -2.66
C MET A 149 7.70 24.59 -2.20
N PRO A 150 8.90 25.11 -1.85
CA PRO A 150 9.95 24.35 -1.17
C PRO A 150 9.45 23.70 0.13
N VAL A 151 10.10 22.62 0.56
CA VAL A 151 9.63 21.73 1.64
C VAL A 151 9.30 22.49 2.93
N GLY A 152 10.18 23.39 3.39
CA GLY A 152 9.96 24.16 4.62
C GLY A 152 8.71 25.04 4.54
N ARG A 153 8.57 25.83 3.47
CA ARG A 153 7.44 26.73 3.26
C ARG A 153 6.13 25.96 3.04
N ARG A 154 6.18 24.85 2.29
CA ARG A 154 5.03 23.96 2.11
C ARG A 154 4.53 23.39 3.44
N ARG A 155 5.43 22.90 4.29
CA ARG A 155 5.06 22.35 5.61
C ARG A 155 4.46 23.43 6.53
N ALA A 156 4.97 24.66 6.47
CA ALA A 156 4.39 25.78 7.22
C ALA A 156 2.97 26.10 6.72
N ALA A 157 2.77 26.18 5.40
CA ALA A 157 1.45 26.40 4.80
C ALA A 157 0.44 25.29 5.15
N HIS A 158 0.85 24.02 5.06
CA HIS A 158 -0.01 22.90 5.47
C HIS A 158 -0.39 22.95 6.96
N ARG A 159 0.52 23.37 7.84
CA ARG A 159 0.21 23.56 9.27
C ARG A 159 -0.79 24.69 9.50
N ALA A 160 -0.64 25.81 8.79
CA ALA A 160 -1.59 26.91 8.87
C ALA A 160 -2.99 26.49 8.40
N VAL A 161 -3.07 25.76 7.27
CA VAL A 161 -4.33 25.18 6.78
C VAL A 161 -4.93 24.23 7.82
N THR A 162 -4.12 23.37 8.44
CA THR A 162 -4.59 22.44 9.49
C THR A 162 -5.25 23.19 10.63
N GLY A 163 -4.62 24.24 11.16
CA GLY A 163 -5.20 25.04 12.25
C GLY A 163 -6.44 25.86 11.87
N GLU A 164 -6.67 26.13 10.59
CA GLU A 164 -7.93 26.71 10.12
C GLU A 164 -9.05 25.65 10.06
N LEU A 165 -8.72 24.44 9.58
CA LEU A 165 -9.66 23.32 9.57
C LEU A 165 -10.06 22.92 10.99
N ASP A 166 -9.12 22.85 11.93
CA ASP A 166 -9.41 22.53 13.33
C ASP A 166 -10.43 23.49 13.95
N ARG A 167 -10.38 24.79 13.58
CA ARG A 167 -11.36 25.80 14.02
C ARG A 167 -12.74 25.59 13.40
N ILE A 168 -12.78 25.35 12.10
CA ILE A 168 -14.04 25.06 11.39
C ILE A 168 -14.70 23.80 11.95
N GLU A 169 -13.91 22.75 12.19
CA GLU A 169 -14.39 21.48 12.72
C GLU A 169 -14.91 21.63 14.16
N ALA A 170 -14.21 22.38 15.02
CA ALA A 170 -14.69 22.67 16.37
C ALA A 170 -16.06 23.38 16.36
N ASP A 171 -16.22 24.41 15.52
CA ASP A 171 -17.51 25.11 15.37
C ASP A 171 -18.60 24.20 14.78
N LEU A 172 -18.23 23.33 13.84
CA LEU A 172 -19.12 22.36 13.22
C LEU A 172 -19.63 21.34 14.24
N LEU A 173 -18.73 20.74 15.03
CA LEU A 173 -19.06 19.77 16.08
C LEU A 173 -19.93 20.40 17.16
N HIS A 174 -19.58 21.61 17.59
CA HIS A 174 -20.36 22.36 18.57
C HIS A 174 -21.82 22.58 18.10
N ARG A 175 -22.03 22.89 16.81
CA ARG A 175 -23.38 23.06 16.23
C ARG A 175 -24.11 21.73 16.01
N LEU A 176 -23.38 20.64 15.79
CA LEU A 176 -23.94 19.29 15.76
C LEU A 176 -24.28 18.75 17.17
N GLY A 177 -23.80 19.42 18.22
CA GLY A 177 -24.08 19.06 19.61
C GLY A 177 -23.22 17.89 20.12
N VAL A 178 -22.03 17.70 19.56
CA VAL A 178 -21.06 16.66 19.95
C VAL A 178 -19.76 17.26 20.48
#